data_AF-A0A4U9HIG1-F1
#
_entry.id   AF-A0A4U9HIG1-F1
#
_cell.length_a   1.000
_cell.length_b   1.000
_cell.length_c   1.000
_cell.angle_alpha   90.00
_cell.angle_beta   90.00
_cell.angle_gamma   90.00
#
_symmetry.space_group_name_H-M   'P 1'
#
loop_
_entity.id
_entity.type
_entity.pdbx_description
1 polymer ?
#
loop_
_entity_poly.entity_id
_entity_poly.type
_entity_poly.pdbx_seq_one_letter_code
_entity_poly.pdbx_strand_id
1 'polypeptide(L)'
;MAAAALWSGGLTLQSASLSQHGYHLIGWRQGAVQLAFYARRQALALDRTAILAAFEQAPSPGAARLALLAGRAAPGQLAQGRTVCSCFGIDEPQILAAIGQGCGSTQALGEALQCGTNCGSCLPELKKLLAQCAGRRVA
;
A
#
# COMPACT_ATOMS: atom_id res chain seq x y z
N MET A 1 1.01 -15.93 19.60
CA MET A 1 0.39 -17.15 19.07
C MET A 1 -0.91 -16.79 18.38
N ALA A 2 -1.00 -16.95 17.06
CA ALA A 2 -2.24 -16.74 16.31
C ALA A 2 -3.16 -17.95 16.53
N ALA A 3 -4.30 -17.76 17.16
CA ALA A 3 -5.29 -18.81 17.35
C ALA A 3 -6.29 -18.74 16.18
N ALA A 4 -6.33 -19.78 15.34
CA ALA A 4 -7.33 -19.93 14.30
C ALA A 4 -8.59 -20.55 14.90
N ALA A 5 -9.55 -19.72 15.30
CA ALA A 5 -10.88 -20.20 15.68
C ALA A 5 -11.74 -20.30 14.41
N LEU A 6 -12.18 -21.51 14.08
CA LEU A 6 -13.15 -21.75 13.01
C LEU A 6 -14.55 -21.49 13.58
N TRP A 7 -15.21 -20.41 13.14
CA TRP A 7 -16.62 -20.17 13.43
C TRP A 7 -17.50 -20.87 12.38
N SER A 8 -18.76 -21.13 12.71
CA SER A 8 -19.72 -22.02 12.03
C SER A 8 -20.17 -21.62 10.60
N GLY A 9 -19.31 -20.99 9.80
CA GLY A 9 -19.58 -20.59 8.41
C GLY A 9 -18.37 -20.68 7.48
N GLY A 10 -17.31 -21.42 7.84
CA GLY A 10 -16.09 -21.55 7.03
C GLY A 10 -15.18 -20.31 7.05
N LEU A 11 -15.36 -19.44 8.04
CA LEU A 11 -14.52 -18.27 8.27
C LEU A 11 -13.35 -18.66 9.17
N THR A 12 -12.13 -18.53 8.66
CA THR A 12 -10.89 -18.68 9.41
C THR A 12 -10.45 -17.33 9.97
N LEU A 13 -10.36 -17.21 11.29
CA LEU A 13 -9.93 -15.99 11.95
C LEU A 13 -8.42 -16.00 12.19
N GLN A 14 -7.74 -14.92 11.82
CA GLN A 14 -6.34 -14.66 12.14
C GLN A 14 -6.29 -13.46 13.07
N SER A 15 -5.75 -13.64 14.27
CA SER A 15 -5.69 -12.59 15.29
C SER A 15 -4.26 -12.27 15.73
N ALA A 16 -4.07 -11.02 16.14
CA ALA A 16 -2.88 -10.55 16.84
C ALA A 16 -3.29 -9.75 18.07
N SER A 17 -2.99 -10.30 19.24
CA SER A 17 -3.04 -9.56 20.51
C SER A 17 -1.74 -8.81 20.67
N LEU A 18 -1.81 -7.49 20.67
CA LEU A 18 -0.66 -6.63 20.72
C LEU A 18 -0.53 -6.06 22.13
N SER A 19 -0.11 -6.94 23.04
CA SER A 19 -0.03 -6.70 24.49
C SER A 19 -1.32 -6.05 25.05
N GLN A 20 -1.29 -5.38 26.20
CA GLN A 20 -2.50 -4.82 26.83
C GLN A 20 -3.12 -3.61 26.07
N HIS A 21 -2.68 -3.33 24.84
CA HIS A 21 -2.95 -2.05 24.19
C HIS A 21 -3.76 -2.17 22.90
N GLY A 22 -3.95 -3.39 22.35
CA GLY A 22 -4.81 -3.57 21.19
C GLY A 22 -4.95 -4.99 20.66
N TYR A 23 -5.90 -5.13 19.76
CA TYR A 23 -6.31 -6.39 19.15
C TYR A 23 -6.62 -6.16 17.67
N HIS A 24 -5.97 -6.94 16.81
CA HIS A 24 -6.23 -6.96 15.38
C HIS A 24 -6.78 -8.33 14.99
N LEU A 25 -7.71 -8.36 14.04
CA LEU A 25 -8.38 -9.57 13.59
C LEU A 25 -8.69 -9.47 12.09
N ILE A 26 -8.28 -10.48 11.32
CA ILE A 26 -8.65 -10.65 9.91
C ILE A 26 -9.43 -11.95 9.76
N GLY A 27 -10.59 -11.90 9.10
CA GLY A 27 -11.39 -13.06 8.76
C GLY A 27 -11.18 -13.47 7.32
N TRP A 28 -10.90 -14.75 7.09
CA TRP A 28 -10.63 -15.33 5.78
C TRP A 28 -11.69 -16.36 5.40
N ARG A 29 -12.13 -16.38 4.15
CA ARG A 29 -12.96 -17.45 3.59
C ARG A 29 -12.43 -17.81 2.22
N GLN A 30 -12.08 -19.09 2.03
CA GLN A 30 -11.46 -19.56 0.78
C GLN A 30 -10.25 -18.71 0.33
N GLY A 31 -9.49 -18.17 1.29
CA GLY A 31 -8.32 -17.33 1.02
C GLY A 31 -8.63 -15.84 0.77
N ALA A 32 -9.89 -15.45 0.63
CA ALA A 32 -10.31 -14.06 0.50
C ALA A 32 -10.53 -13.40 1.86
N VAL A 33 -10.28 -12.09 1.96
CA VAL A 33 -10.58 -11.30 3.16
C VAL A 33 -12.09 -11.05 3.22
N GLN A 34 -12.70 -11.30 4.38
CA GLN A 34 -14.12 -11.06 4.64
C GLN A 34 -14.34 -10.07 5.78
N LEU A 35 -13.34 -9.92 6.65
CA LEU A 35 -13.41 -9.05 7.82
C LEU A 35 -12.01 -8.54 8.13
N ALA A 36 -11.92 -7.27 8.51
CA ALA A 36 -10.71 -6.66 9.07
C ALA A 36 -11.13 -5.75 10.24
N PHE A 37 -10.59 -6.03 11.42
CA PHE A 37 -10.90 -5.32 12.65
C PHE A 37 -9.60 -4.93 13.36
N TYR A 38 -9.49 -3.66 13.71
CA TYR A 38 -8.33 -3.09 14.39
C TYR A 38 -8.82 -2.27 15.57
N ALA A 39 -8.44 -2.66 16.79
CA ALA A 39 -8.77 -1.94 18.01
C ALA A 39 -7.51 -1.66 18.81
N ARG A 40 -7.33 -0.42 19.25
CA ARG A 40 -6.19 0.05 20.03
C ARG A 40 -6.65 1.14 21.01
N ARG A 41 -5.97 1.26 22.15
CA ARG A 41 -6.19 2.37 23.09
C ARG A 41 -5.63 3.72 22.59
N GLN A 42 -4.64 3.67 21.70
CA GLN A 42 -4.04 4.85 21.05
C GLN A 42 -4.34 4.86 19.55
N ALA A 43 -4.32 6.04 18.95
CA ALA A 43 -4.51 6.20 17.51
C ALA A 43 -3.48 5.36 16.73
N LEU A 44 -3.97 4.57 15.77
CA LEU A 44 -3.16 3.70 14.93
C LEU A 44 -3.05 4.32 13.54
N ALA A 45 -1.82 4.46 13.04
CA ALA A 45 -1.58 4.79 11.65
C ALA A 45 -1.85 3.53 10.80
N LEU A 46 -3.10 3.35 10.40
CA LEU A 46 -3.54 2.29 9.50
C LEU A 46 -3.34 2.72 8.04
N ASP A 47 -2.79 1.82 7.23
CA ASP A 47 -2.80 1.98 5.78
C ASP A 47 -4.18 1.60 5.23
N ARG A 48 -5.10 2.57 5.24
CA ARG A 48 -6.48 2.36 4.81
C ARG A 48 -6.55 1.86 3.37
N THR A 49 -5.70 2.38 2.49
CA THR A 49 -5.67 1.99 1.07
C THR A 49 -5.27 0.52 0.93
N ALA A 50 -4.21 0.09 1.60
CA ALA A 50 -3.78 -1.31 1.58
C ALA A 50 -4.84 -2.25 2.18
N ILE A 51 -5.53 -1.83 3.24
CA ILE A 51 -6.59 -2.63 3.86
C ILE A 51 -7.76 -2.81 2.89
N LEU A 52 -8.22 -1.74 2.23
CA LEU A 52 -9.32 -1.81 1.26
C LEU A 52 -8.94 -2.66 0.05
N ALA A 53 -7.73 -2.48 -0.50
CA ALA A 53 -7.23 -3.28 -1.61
C ALA A 53 -7.20 -4.78 -1.29
N ALA A 54 -6.95 -5.17 -0.04
CA ALA A 54 -6.94 -6.57 0.37
C ALA A 54 -8.33 -7.25 0.32
N PHE A 55 -9.43 -6.49 0.35
CA PHE A 55 -10.78 -7.03 0.14
C PHE A 55 -11.08 -7.30 -1.33
N GLU A 56 -10.49 -6.52 -2.23
CA GLU A 56 -10.62 -6.71 -3.68
C GLU A 56 -9.68 -7.84 -4.16
N GLN A 57 -8.42 -7.80 -3.71
CA GLN A 57 -7.40 -8.76 -4.06
C GLN A 57 -6.68 -9.25 -2.81
N ALA A 58 -6.98 -10.50 -2.42
CA ALA A 58 -6.41 -11.08 -1.23
C ALA A 58 -4.86 -11.20 -1.36
N PRO A 59 -4.10 -10.79 -0.33
CA PRO A 59 -2.66 -10.90 -0.37
C PRO A 59 -2.20 -12.36 -0.33
N SER A 60 -1.04 -12.60 -0.93
CA SER A 60 -0.38 -13.90 -0.87
C SER A 60 -0.13 -14.33 0.59
N PRO A 61 -0.20 -15.64 0.90
CA PRO A 61 0.11 -16.15 2.24
C PRO A 61 1.50 -15.71 2.75
N GLY A 62 1.69 -15.70 4.07
CA GLY A 62 2.95 -15.34 4.70
C GLY A 62 3.06 -13.85 5.02
N ALA A 63 4.15 -13.21 4.60
CA ALA A 63 4.49 -11.84 5.01
C ALA A 63 3.42 -10.80 4.63
N ALA A 64 2.76 -10.95 3.48
CA ALA A 64 1.73 -10.01 3.05
C ALA A 64 0.45 -10.11 3.91
N ARG A 65 0.02 -11.32 4.30
CA ARG A 65 -1.08 -11.48 5.28
C ARG A 65 -0.72 -10.96 6.66
N LEU A 66 0.54 -11.12 7.09
CA LEU A 66 1.02 -10.56 8.36
C LEU A 66 1.05 -9.03 8.33
N ALA A 67 1.44 -8.42 7.20
CA ALA A 67 1.39 -6.97 7.02
C ALA A 67 -0.05 -6.45 7.06
N LEU A 68 -0.98 -7.12 6.40
CA LEU A 68 -2.41 -6.82 6.51
C LEU A 68 -2.88 -6.92 7.96
N LEU A 69 -2.56 -8.00 8.69
CA LEU A 69 -2.90 -8.14 10.10
C LEU A 69 -2.31 -7.01 10.97
N ALA A 70 -1.15 -6.48 10.60
CA ALA A 70 -0.54 -5.32 11.25
C ALA A 70 -1.17 -3.97 10.85
N GLY A 71 -2.09 -3.96 9.87
CA GLY A 71 -2.73 -2.77 9.34
C GLY A 71 -1.84 -1.95 8.41
N ARG A 72 -0.91 -2.61 7.70
CA ARG A 72 0.11 -1.99 6.85
C ARG A 72 0.12 -2.60 5.45
N ALA A 73 0.63 -1.85 4.47
CA ALA A 73 0.97 -2.41 3.17
C ALA A 73 2.00 -3.54 3.27
N ALA A 74 1.90 -4.50 2.35
CA ALA A 74 2.87 -5.58 2.25
C ALA A 74 4.28 -5.02 1.98
N PRO A 75 5.35 -5.64 2.52
CA PRO A 75 6.71 -5.21 2.25
C PRO A 75 6.98 -5.18 0.73
N GLY A 76 7.44 -4.04 0.22
CA GLY A 76 7.70 -3.84 -1.21
C GLY A 76 6.48 -3.44 -2.05
N GLN A 77 5.27 -3.38 -1.47
CA GLN A 77 4.09 -2.86 -2.15
C GLN A 77 3.98 -1.36 -1.87
N LEU A 78 4.25 -0.55 -2.89
CA LEU A 78 3.96 0.88 -2.83
C LEU A 78 2.44 1.05 -2.73
N ALA A 79 1.99 1.94 -1.84
CA ALA A 79 0.58 2.30 -1.77
C ALA A 79 0.14 2.74 -3.17
N GLN A 80 -0.93 2.16 -3.71
CA GLN A 80 -1.51 2.67 -4.95
C GLN A 80 -2.12 4.03 -4.63
N GLY A 81 -1.70 5.05 -5.38
CA GLY A 81 -2.15 6.42 -5.19
C GLY A 81 -2.85 6.93 -6.43
N ARG A 82 -2.93 8.26 -6.56
CA ARG A 82 -3.51 8.88 -7.75
C ARG A 82 -2.72 8.45 -8.99
N THR A 83 -3.39 7.89 -9.99
CA THR A 83 -2.76 7.61 -11.29
C THR A 83 -2.34 8.92 -11.96
N VAL A 84 -1.06 9.03 -12.30
CA VAL A 84 -0.46 10.21 -12.95
C VAL A 84 -0.22 9.96 -14.44
N CYS A 85 0.17 8.73 -14.82
CA CYS A 85 0.32 8.35 -16.22
C CYS A 85 -0.67 7.25 -16.59
N SER A 86 -1.78 7.61 -17.23
CA SER A 86 -2.78 6.63 -17.68
C SER A 86 -2.27 5.72 -18.80
N CYS A 87 -1.30 6.19 -19.60
CA CYS A 87 -0.75 5.44 -20.73
C CYS A 87 0.01 4.17 -20.29
N PHE A 88 0.58 4.17 -19.08
CA PHE A 88 1.31 3.02 -18.51
C PHE A 88 0.84 2.64 -17.10
N GLY A 89 -0.28 3.21 -16.62
CA GLY A 89 -0.85 2.94 -15.30
C GLY A 89 0.09 3.29 -14.14
N ILE A 90 0.85 4.39 -14.25
CA ILE A 90 1.83 4.79 -13.23
C ILE A 90 1.18 5.75 -12.22
N ASP A 91 1.27 5.40 -10.94
CA ASP A 91 0.71 6.16 -9.84
C ASP A 91 1.73 7.11 -9.18
N GLU A 92 1.21 8.16 -8.54
CA GLU A 92 1.99 9.16 -7.82
C GLU A 92 2.99 8.55 -6.82
N PRO A 93 2.64 7.52 -6.01
CA PRO A 93 3.59 6.92 -5.08
C PRO A 93 4.75 6.18 -5.77
N GLN A 94 4.53 5.62 -6.96
CA GLN A 94 5.60 5.04 -7.78
C GLN A 94 6.56 6.11 -8.26
N ILE A 95 6.05 7.25 -8.69
CA ILE A 95 6.86 8.40 -9.12
C ILE A 95 7.66 8.95 -7.93
N LEU A 96 7.04 9.16 -6.78
CA LEU A 96 7.71 9.65 -5.58
C LEU A 96 8.81 8.69 -5.09
N ALA A 97 8.56 7.38 -5.14
CA ALA A 97 9.57 6.37 -4.82
C ALA A 97 10.78 6.44 -5.78
N ALA A 98 10.53 6.56 -7.09
CA ALA A 98 11.60 6.71 -8.07
C ALA A 98 12.40 8.01 -7.89
N ILE A 99 11.74 9.12 -7.53
CA ILE A 99 12.42 10.37 -7.19
C ILE A 99 13.29 10.20 -5.94
N GLY A 100 12.80 9.48 -4.93
CA GLY A 100 13.55 9.14 -3.72
C GLY A 100 14.78 8.28 -3.99
N GLN A 101 14.76 7.45 -5.04
CA GLN A 101 15.88 6.64 -5.50
C GLN A 101 16.91 7.42 -6.34
N GLY A 102 16.66 8.70 -6.64
CA GLY A 102 17.60 9.57 -7.36
C GLY A 102 17.12 10.03 -8.75
N CYS A 103 15.89 9.71 -9.16
CA CYS A 103 15.35 10.23 -10.42
C CYS A 103 15.08 11.74 -10.30
N GLY A 104 15.98 12.56 -10.86
CA GLY A 104 15.92 14.03 -10.80
C GLY A 104 15.28 14.71 -12.01
N SER A 105 14.89 13.96 -13.04
CA SER A 105 14.34 14.51 -14.28
C SER A 105 13.19 13.67 -14.81
N THR A 106 12.34 14.27 -15.64
CA THR A 106 11.25 13.52 -16.32
C THR A 106 11.80 12.41 -17.21
N GLN A 107 13.01 12.57 -17.74
CA GLN A 107 13.68 11.57 -18.56
C GLN A 107 14.15 10.37 -17.73
N ALA A 108 14.77 10.61 -16.57
CA ALA A 108 15.12 9.55 -15.63
C ALA A 108 13.87 8.79 -15.14
N LEU A 109 12.76 9.50 -14.91
CA LEU A 109 11.48 8.86 -14.58
C LEU A 109 10.91 8.05 -15.75
N GLY A 110 11.07 8.51 -16.98
CA GLY A 110 10.70 7.76 -18.19
C GLY A 110 11.54 6.51 -18.39
N GLU A 111 12.82 6.54 -18.07
CA GLU A 111 13.70 5.36 -18.12
C GLU A 111 13.35 4.35 -17.02
N ALA A 112 13.02 4.82 -15.81
CA ALA A 112 12.69 3.95 -14.67
C ALA A 112 11.26 3.39 -14.70
N LEU A 113 10.27 4.19 -15.12
CA LEU A 113 8.83 3.89 -14.99
C LEU A 113 8.06 3.96 -16.32
N GLN A 114 8.73 4.24 -17.44
CA GLN A 114 8.13 4.44 -18.78
C GLN A 114 7.15 5.63 -18.89
N CYS A 115 6.90 6.37 -17.81
CA CYS A 115 5.95 7.48 -17.83
C CYS A 115 6.44 8.65 -18.71
N GLY A 116 5.52 9.28 -19.44
CA GLY A 116 5.84 10.43 -20.29
C GLY A 116 6.44 10.12 -21.66
N THR A 117 6.60 8.83 -22.02
CA THR A 117 7.23 8.41 -23.28
C THR A 117 6.24 8.11 -24.42
N ASN A 118 4.95 7.93 -24.12
CA ASN A 118 3.91 7.61 -25.11
C ASN A 118 3.11 8.87 -25.52
N CYS A 119 2.17 9.30 -24.68
CA CYS A 119 1.24 10.39 -24.98
C CYS A 119 1.66 11.76 -24.44
N GLY A 120 2.66 11.82 -23.55
CA GLY A 120 3.21 13.05 -22.96
C GLY A 120 2.29 13.83 -22.01
N SER A 121 1.03 13.45 -21.83
CA SER A 121 0.04 14.19 -21.02
C SER A 121 0.42 14.33 -19.54
N CYS A 122 1.20 13.39 -19.01
CA CYS A 122 1.67 13.39 -17.62
C CYS A 122 2.91 14.28 -17.39
N LEU A 123 3.58 14.78 -18.43
CA LEU A 123 4.83 15.54 -18.30
C LEU A 123 4.71 16.83 -17.45
N PRO A 124 3.65 17.66 -17.58
CA PRO A 124 3.49 18.84 -16.73
C PRO A 124 3.36 18.48 -15.25
N GLU A 125 2.68 17.38 -14.95
CA GLU A 125 2.46 16.92 -13.59
C GLU A 125 3.73 16.29 -12.98
N LEU A 126 4.48 15.51 -13.77
CA LEU A 126 5.79 15.00 -13.37
C LEU A 126 6.77 16.13 -13.01
N LYS A 127 6.79 17.22 -13.79
CA LYS A 127 7.62 18.41 -13.49
C LYS A 127 7.23 19.06 -12.16
N LYS A 128 5.93 19.15 -11.84
CA LYS A 128 5.47 19.68 -10.54
C LYS A 128 5.93 18.80 -9.39
N LEU A 129 5.77 17.47 -9.49
CA LEU A 129 6.20 16.53 -8.45
C LEU A 129 7.71 16.62 -8.22
N LEU A 130 8.51 16.68 -9.29
CA LEU A 130 9.96 16.87 -9.20
C LEU A 130 10.32 18.20 -8.51
N ALA A 131 9.66 19.30 -8.86
CA ALA A 131 9.89 20.60 -8.23
C ALA A 131 9.52 20.60 -6.73
N GLN A 132 8.40 19.96 -6.37
CA GLN A 132 7.97 19.80 -4.98
C GLN A 132 8.97 18.97 -4.17
N CYS A 133 9.47 17.87 -4.71
CA CYS A 133 10.48 17.05 -4.04
C CYS A 133 11.85 17.73 -3.97
N ALA A 134 12.23 18.52 -4.98
CA ALA A 134 13.47 19.30 -4.97
C ALA A 134 13.45 20.37 -3.86
N GLY A 135 12.29 21.01 -3.63
CA GLY A 135 12.11 21.98 -2.54
C GLY A 135 11.99 21.37 -1.14
N ARG A 136 11.82 20.04 -1.02
CA ARG A 136 11.62 19.34 0.27
C ARG A 136 12.91 18.70 0.82
N ARG A 137 14.02 18.77 0.10
CA ARG A 137 15.33 18.39 0.63
C ARG A 137 15.83 19.54 1.49
N VAL A 138 15.95 19.29 2.81
CA VAL A 138 16.37 20.22 3.88
C VAL A 138 15.23 21.03 4.51
N ALA A 139 14.58 20.41 5.50
CA ALA A 139 14.35 20.99 6.82
C ALA A 139 14.37 19.86 7.85
#